data_AF-A0A914CTM7-F1
#
_entry.id   AF-A0A914CTM7-F1
#
_cell.length_a   1.000
_cell.length_b   1.000
_cell.length_c   1.000
_cell.angle_alpha   90.00
_cell.angle_beta   90.00
_cell.angle_gamma   90.00
#
_symmetry.space_group_name_H-M   'P 1'
#
loop_
_entity.id
_entity.type
_entity.pdbx_description
1 polymer ?
#
loop_
_entity_poly.entity_id
_entity_poly.type
_entity_poly.pdbx_seq_one_letter_code
_entity_poly.pdbx_strand_id
1 'polypeptide(L)'
;MLLYLGFSGKVVLDDNGNRLPIYRLYGKSDGAENDRISLVTIETNGNNTAWKPQYTDEYTTVWKNWGGRRPRSRPICDFDGSACPVPFMQQYLGIVIAVAIIGCGLICGALGLIYYVYRVKQNEKAKLDHQWQIPFMTLQKPKEKVQKNTFSDFEWCSQDFW
;
A
#
# COMPACT_ATOMS: atom_id res chain seq x y z
N MET A 1 28.26 4.30 57.06
CA MET A 1 29.25 4.64 56.03
C MET A 1 30.62 4.74 56.68
N LEU A 2 31.59 3.92 56.26
CA LEU A 2 32.97 3.95 56.78
C LEU A 2 33.92 4.60 55.76
N LEU A 3 34.84 5.43 56.26
CA LEU A 3 35.85 6.12 55.47
C LEU A 3 37.23 5.60 55.83
N TYR A 4 38.00 5.14 54.83
CA TYR A 4 39.41 4.77 55.04
C TYR A 4 40.31 5.36 53.95
N LEU A 5 41.54 5.73 54.32
CA LEU A 5 42.58 6.19 53.40
C LEU A 5 43.54 5.03 53.13
N GLY A 6 43.53 4.54 51.89
CA GLY A 6 44.42 3.47 51.44
C GLY A 6 45.46 3.94 50.45
N PHE A 7 46.30 3.01 50.01
CA PHE A 7 47.29 3.25 48.95
C PHE A 7 46.64 3.74 47.63
N SER A 8 45.43 3.26 47.33
CA SER A 8 44.65 3.72 46.15
C SER A 8 43.87 5.03 46.38
N GLY A 9 44.07 5.70 47.52
CA GLY A 9 43.39 6.92 47.91
C GLY A 9 42.19 6.68 48.84
N LYS A 10 41.25 7.63 48.83
CA LYS A 10 40.05 7.62 49.67
C LYS A 10 39.12 6.50 49.24
N VAL A 11 38.80 5.60 50.16
CA VAL A 11 37.84 4.52 49.95
C VAL A 11 36.68 4.69 50.92
N VAL A 12 35.47 4.63 50.38
CA VAL A 12 34.23 4.71 51.15
C VAL A 12 33.54 3.35 51.05
N LEU A 13 33.21 2.78 52.21
CA LEU A 13 32.45 1.55 52.33
C LEU A 13 31.00 1.88 52.73
N ASP A 14 30.08 1.22 52.06
CA ASP A 14 28.65 1.21 52.40
C ASP A 14 28.40 0.46 53.72
N ASP A 15 27.20 0.59 54.27
CA ASP A 15 26.78 -0.07 55.52
C ASP A 15 26.78 -1.61 55.37
N ASN A 16 26.67 -2.12 54.14
CA ASN A 16 26.78 -3.53 53.81
C ASN A 16 28.24 -4.03 53.67
N GLY A 17 29.24 -3.18 53.93
CA GLY A 17 30.66 -3.50 53.78
C GLY A 17 31.16 -3.49 52.33
N ASN A 18 30.32 -3.10 51.37
CA ASN A 18 30.71 -2.98 49.96
C ASN A 18 31.44 -1.67 49.69
N ARG A 19 32.51 -1.71 48.88
CA ARG A 19 33.19 -0.49 48.43
C ARG A 19 32.31 0.26 47.43
N LEU A 20 32.11 1.56 47.67
CA LEU A 20 31.46 2.44 46.71
C LEU A 20 32.38 2.62 45.48
N PRO A 21 31.97 2.14 44.29
CA PRO A 21 32.78 2.26 43.09
C PRO A 21 32.69 3.67 42.51
N ILE A 22 33.81 4.08 41.91
CA ILE A 22 33.94 5.29 41.11
C ILE A 22 34.33 4.85 39.70
N TYR A 23 33.46 5.10 38.72
CA TYR A 23 33.72 4.79 37.32
C TYR A 23 34.19 6.04 36.60
N ARG A 24 35.16 5.90 35.70
CA ARG A 24 35.63 6.99 34.84
C ARG A 24 35.45 6.60 33.38
N LEU A 25 34.71 7.43 32.66
CA LEU A 25 34.55 7.30 31.22
C LEU A 25 35.70 8.05 30.55
N TYR A 26 36.44 7.38 29.67
CA TYR A 26 37.52 7.97 28.90
C TYR A 26 37.15 8.03 27.42
N GLY A 27 37.42 9.16 26.79
CA GLY A 27 37.34 9.38 25.35
C GLY A 27 38.73 9.37 24.71
N LYS A 28 38.75 9.23 23.38
CA LYS A 28 39.97 9.42 22.59
C LYS A 28 40.24 10.92 22.40
N SER A 29 41.45 11.35 22.73
CA SER A 29 41.93 12.73 22.53
C SER A 29 42.37 12.94 21.07
N ASP A 30 42.47 14.19 20.63
CA ASP A 30 43.03 14.54 19.30
C ASP A 30 44.56 14.45 19.24
N GLY A 31 45.21 14.19 20.38
CA GLY A 31 46.66 14.05 20.50
C GLY A 31 47.19 12.76 19.87
N ALA A 32 48.32 12.27 20.39
CA ALA A 32 48.92 11.02 19.96
C ALA A 32 47.91 9.84 20.05
N GLU A 33 48.17 8.78 19.28
CA GLU A 33 47.22 7.66 19.08
C GLU A 33 46.70 6.99 20.37
N ASN A 34 47.44 7.12 21.47
CA ASN A 34 47.10 6.56 22.78
C ASN A 34 46.66 7.61 23.83
N ASP A 35 46.46 8.86 23.44
CA ASP A 35 46.05 9.91 24.37
C ASP A 35 44.55 9.81 24.70
N ARG A 36 44.23 9.82 25.99
CA ARG A 36 42.88 9.58 26.51
C ARG A 36 42.49 10.72 27.45
N ILE A 37 41.32 11.30 27.19
CA ILE A 37 40.73 12.33 28.05
C ILE A 37 39.67 11.71 28.94
N SER A 38 39.67 12.02 30.23
CA SER A 38 38.57 11.64 31.11
C SER A 38 37.38 12.56 30.84
N LEU A 39 36.28 11.99 30.37
CA LEU A 39 35.08 12.73 29.99
C LEU A 39 34.11 12.86 31.17
N VAL A 40 33.98 11.80 31.96
CA VAL A 40 32.95 11.72 33.01
C VAL A 40 33.46 10.92 34.18
N THR A 41 33.14 11.38 35.38
CA THR A 41 33.26 10.58 36.61
C THR A 41 31.86 10.25 37.10
N ILE A 42 31.62 8.95 37.33
CA ILE A 42 30.37 8.42 37.85
C ILE A 42 30.66 7.92 39.26
N GLU A 43 30.06 8.57 40.24
CA GLU A 43 30.14 8.15 41.64
C GLU A 43 28.82 7.50 42.02
N THR A 44 28.90 6.35 42.69
CA THR A 44 27.71 5.64 43.14
C THR A 44 27.69 5.62 44.67
N ASN A 45 26.53 5.88 45.25
CA ASN A 45 26.29 5.84 46.69
C ASN A 45 25.00 5.06 46.95
N GLY A 46 25.14 3.75 47.20
CA GLY A 46 23.99 2.84 47.26
C GLY A 46 23.20 2.84 45.95
N ASN A 47 21.91 3.20 46.02
CA ASN A 47 21.02 3.28 44.85
C ASN A 47 21.15 4.58 44.04
N ASN A 48 21.88 5.58 44.55
CA ASN A 48 22.02 6.86 43.88
C ASN A 48 23.29 6.89 43.03
N THR A 49 23.17 7.36 41.78
CA THR A 49 24.28 7.54 40.86
C THR A 49 24.42 9.01 40.51
N ALA A 50 25.62 9.57 40.71
CA ALA A 50 25.95 10.95 40.40
C ALA A 50 26.77 11.01 39.11
N TRP A 51 26.20 11.64 38.08
CA TRP A 51 26.87 11.90 36.82
C TRP A 51 27.62 13.25 36.88
N LYS A 52 28.96 13.21 36.86
CA LYS A 52 29.80 14.42 36.88
C LYS A 52 30.57 14.55 35.56
N PRO A 53 30.07 15.34 34.59
CA PRO A 53 30.80 15.60 33.36
C PRO A 53 32.05 16.45 33.66
N GLN A 54 33.17 16.12 33.01
CA GLN A 54 34.43 16.85 33.11
C GLN A 54 34.69 17.73 31.87
N TYR A 55 33.72 17.82 30.96
CA TYR A 55 33.75 18.66 29.77
C TYR A 55 32.75 19.82 29.89
N THR A 56 33.02 20.94 29.21
CA THR A 56 32.09 22.07 29.09
C THR A 56 31.12 21.87 27.93
N ASP A 57 31.63 21.47 26.76
CA ASP A 57 30.87 21.33 25.52
C ASP A 57 30.98 19.92 24.95
N GLU A 58 29.85 19.20 24.85
CA GLU A 58 29.79 17.82 24.35
C GLU A 58 30.23 17.72 22.88
N TYR A 59 29.88 18.72 22.07
CA TYR A 59 30.14 18.73 20.63
C TYR A 59 31.62 18.89 20.29
N THR A 60 32.34 19.73 21.03
CA THR A 60 33.75 20.04 20.76
C THR A 60 34.71 19.06 21.43
N THR A 61 34.25 18.30 22.43
CA THR A 61 35.11 17.37 23.19
C THR A 61 34.75 15.90 22.95
N VAL A 62 33.50 15.49 23.21
CA VAL A 62 33.06 14.09 23.10
C VAL A 62 32.86 13.70 21.64
N TRP A 63 32.13 14.53 20.88
CA TRP A 63 31.73 14.21 19.51
C TRP A 63 32.57 14.90 18.44
N LYS A 64 33.75 15.42 18.80
CA LYS A 64 34.64 16.10 17.86
C LYS A 64 35.03 15.21 16.67
N ASN A 65 35.40 13.97 16.96
CA ASN A 65 35.71 12.94 15.95
C ASN A 65 34.52 12.61 15.02
N TRP A 66 33.31 13.00 15.40
CA TRP A 66 32.06 12.82 14.64
C TRP A 66 31.59 14.14 14.00
N GLY A 67 32.50 15.08 13.75
CA GLY A 67 32.18 16.38 13.16
C GLY A 67 31.35 17.27 14.09
N GLY A 68 31.49 17.07 15.40
CA GLY A 68 30.76 17.82 16.42
C GLY A 68 29.26 17.51 16.44
N ARG A 69 28.85 16.32 16.00
CA ARG A 69 27.44 15.88 16.05
C ARG A 69 27.32 14.58 16.80
N ARG A 70 26.42 14.54 17.78
CA ARG A 70 26.10 13.30 18.48
C ARG A 70 25.53 12.28 17.49
N PRO A 71 26.12 11.08 17.37
CA PRO A 71 25.56 10.02 16.54
C PRO A 71 24.16 9.67 17.02
N ARG A 72 23.28 9.31 16.08
CA ARG A 72 21.97 8.78 16.44
C ARG A 72 22.16 7.45 17.18
N SER A 73 21.49 7.28 18.30
CA SER A 73 21.48 6.03 19.06
C SER A 73 20.78 4.89 18.31
N ARG A 74 19.92 5.25 17.35
CA ARG A 74 19.27 4.33 16.41
C ARG A 74 19.52 4.79 14.97
N PRO A 75 19.70 3.85 14.03
CA PRO A 75 19.78 4.18 12.60
C PRO A 75 18.47 4.79 12.09
N ILE A 76 18.52 5.38 10.89
CA ILE A 76 17.39 6.13 10.30
C ILE A 76 16.17 5.22 10.07
N CYS A 77 16.40 3.94 9.76
CA CYS A 77 15.34 2.97 9.46
C CYS A 77 15.27 1.82 10.45
N ASP A 78 15.58 2.08 11.73
CA ASP A 78 15.73 1.04 12.75
C ASP A 78 16.75 -0.05 12.38
N PHE A 79 17.10 -0.92 13.34
CA PHE A 79 18.13 -1.94 13.13
C PHE A 79 17.68 -3.06 12.19
N ASP A 80 16.37 -3.27 12.09
CA ASP A 80 15.72 -4.30 11.29
C ASP A 80 15.19 -3.77 9.94
N GLY A 81 15.30 -2.46 9.68
CA GLY A 81 14.76 -1.85 8.46
C GLY A 81 13.24 -1.63 8.50
N SER A 82 12.55 -1.93 9.61
CA SER A 82 11.09 -1.92 9.67
C SER A 82 10.47 -0.52 9.67
N ALA A 83 11.21 0.49 10.14
CA ALA A 83 10.75 1.87 10.14
C ALA A 83 10.87 2.56 8.76
N CYS A 84 11.58 1.95 7.82
CA CYS A 84 11.63 2.44 6.45
C CYS A 84 10.27 2.16 5.76
N PRO A 85 9.67 3.12 5.04
CA PRO A 85 8.45 2.88 4.31
C PRO A 85 8.68 1.83 3.23
N VAL A 86 7.88 0.77 3.23
CA VAL A 86 7.92 -0.25 2.19
C VAL A 86 7.50 0.36 0.84
N PRO A 87 8.17 0.01 -0.28
CA PRO A 87 7.79 0.52 -1.58
C PRO A 87 6.38 0.03 -1.95
N PHE A 88 5.58 0.92 -2.55
CA PHE A 88 4.20 0.66 -2.96
C PHE A 88 4.05 -0.65 -3.76
N MET A 89 5.01 -0.94 -4.63
CA MET A 89 5.02 -2.14 -5.48
C MET A 89 5.09 -3.45 -4.67
N GLN A 90 5.73 -3.48 -3.50
CA GLN A 90 5.77 -4.70 -2.68
C GLN A 90 4.50 -4.86 -1.84
N GLN A 91 3.93 -3.77 -1.36
CA GLN A 91 2.76 -3.80 -0.48
C GLN A 91 1.45 -4.03 -1.25
N TYR A 92 1.32 -3.48 -2.47
CA TYR A 92 0.04 -3.43 -3.18
C TYR A 92 -0.02 -4.27 -4.46
N LEU A 93 1.06 -4.94 -4.87
CA LEU A 93 1.07 -5.74 -6.10
C LEU A 93 -0.02 -6.83 -6.10
N GLY A 94 -0.25 -7.50 -4.96
CA GLY A 94 -1.35 -8.48 -4.85
C GLY A 94 -2.73 -7.86 -5.06
N ILE A 95 -2.97 -6.68 -4.49
CA ILE A 95 -4.25 -5.96 -4.60
C ILE A 95 -4.45 -5.46 -6.05
N VAL A 96 -3.41 -4.93 -6.67
CA VAL A 96 -3.46 -4.44 -8.06
C VAL A 96 -3.78 -5.57 -9.03
N ILE A 97 -3.16 -6.74 -8.87
CA ILE A 97 -3.44 -7.91 -9.71
C ILE A 97 -4.88 -8.39 -9.51
N ALA A 98 -5.36 -8.46 -8.26
CA ALA A 98 -6.73 -8.88 -7.98
C ALA A 98 -7.78 -7.97 -8.65
N VAL A 99 -7.60 -6.65 -8.54
CA VAL A 99 -8.49 -5.66 -9.18
C VAL A 99 -8.43 -5.78 -10.71
N ALA A 100 -7.24 -5.98 -11.28
CA ALA A 100 -7.08 -6.16 -12.72
C ALA A 100 -7.83 -7.39 -13.24
N ILE A 101 -7.74 -8.54 -12.54
CA ILE A 101 -8.43 -9.77 -12.94
C ILE A 101 -9.95 -9.59 -12.88
N ILE A 102 -10.46 -9.02 -11.79
CA ILE A 102 -11.90 -8.77 -11.62
C ILE A 102 -12.41 -7.80 -12.69
N GLY A 103 -11.69 -6.70 -12.92
CA GLY A 103 -12.02 -5.71 -13.94
C GLY A 103 -12.07 -6.31 -15.35
N CYS A 104 -11.04 -7.06 -15.74
CA CYS A 104 -11.01 -7.75 -17.02
C CYS A 104 -12.14 -8.77 -17.16
N GLY A 105 -12.44 -9.54 -16.10
CA GLY A 105 -13.54 -10.51 -16.10
C GLY A 105 -14.91 -9.86 -16.35
N LEU A 106 -15.18 -8.73 -15.69
CA LEU A 106 -16.43 -7.98 -15.88
C LEU A 106 -16.57 -7.42 -17.30
N ILE A 107 -15.48 -6.87 -17.86
CA ILE A 107 -15.47 -6.35 -19.23
C ILE A 107 -15.73 -7.47 -20.24
N CYS A 108 -15.00 -8.60 -20.12
CA CYS A 108 -15.20 -9.77 -20.97
C CYS A 108 -16.63 -10.33 -20.86
N GLY A 109 -17.18 -10.41 -19.64
CA GLY A 109 -18.54 -10.84 -19.40
C GLY A 109 -19.58 -9.92 -20.07
N ALA A 110 -19.42 -8.60 -19.93
CA ALA A 110 -20.30 -7.63 -20.56
C ALA A 110 -20.25 -7.73 -22.11
N LEU A 111 -19.05 -7.81 -22.69
CA LEU A 111 -18.88 -7.99 -24.14
C LEU A 111 -19.48 -9.32 -24.62
N GLY A 112 -19.31 -10.40 -23.86
CA GLY A 112 -19.90 -11.70 -24.15
C GLY A 112 -21.43 -11.67 -24.15
N LEU A 113 -22.05 -10.98 -23.18
CA LEU A 113 -23.50 -10.81 -23.12
C LEU A 113 -24.02 -9.98 -24.31
N ILE A 114 -23.35 -8.87 -24.63
CA ILE A 114 -23.72 -8.03 -25.78
C ILE A 114 -23.64 -8.86 -27.08
N TYR A 115 -22.56 -9.61 -27.26
CA TYR A 115 -22.38 -10.49 -28.41
C TYR A 115 -23.45 -11.58 -28.49
N TYR A 116 -23.78 -12.22 -27.36
CA TYR A 116 -24.82 -13.23 -27.28
C TYR A 116 -26.19 -12.68 -27.69
N VAL A 117 -26.60 -11.55 -27.11
CA VAL A 117 -27.87 -10.88 -27.44
C VAL A 117 -27.92 -10.48 -28.91
N TYR A 118 -26.82 -9.95 -29.45
CA TYR A 118 -26.72 -9.62 -30.87
C TYR A 118 -26.93 -10.86 -31.76
N ARG A 119 -26.28 -11.98 -31.44
CA ARG A 119 -26.40 -13.23 -32.19
C ARG A 119 -27.81 -13.83 -32.11
N VAL A 120 -28.46 -13.74 -30.94
CA VAL A 120 -29.86 -14.17 -30.77
C VAL A 120 -30.79 -13.32 -31.63
N LYS A 121 -30.65 -11.99 -31.59
CA LYS A 121 -31.45 -11.09 -32.45
C LYS A 121 -31.26 -11.35 -33.94
N GLN A 122 -30.04 -11.65 -34.38
CA GLN A 122 -29.79 -11.99 -35.78
C GLN A 122 -30.49 -13.30 -36.17
N ASN A 123 -30.47 -14.30 -35.30
CA ASN A 123 -31.19 -15.56 -35.54
C ASN A 123 -32.71 -15.38 -35.54
N GLU A 124 -33.26 -14.50 -34.70
CA GLU A 124 -34.69 -14.16 -34.68
C GLU A 124 -35.12 -13.47 -35.99
N LYS A 125 -34.31 -12.52 -36.50
CA LYS A 125 -34.55 -11.88 -37.79
C LYS A 125 -34.56 -12.89 -38.94
N ALA A 126 -33.60 -13.82 -38.96
CA ALA A 126 -33.55 -14.87 -39.97
C ALA A 126 -34.81 -15.75 -39.95
N LYS A 127 -35.32 -16.10 -38.76
CA LYS A 127 -36.55 -16.88 -38.62
C LYS A 127 -37.79 -16.14 -39.12
N LEU A 128 -37.90 -14.85 -38.83
CA LEU A 128 -39.02 -14.02 -39.32
C LEU A 128 -39.00 -13.91 -40.85
N ASP A 129 -37.82 -13.72 -41.45
CA ASP A 129 -37.70 -13.60 -42.92
C ASP A 129 -38.18 -14.88 -43.63
N HIS A 130 -37.90 -16.06 -43.08
CA HIS A 130 -38.42 -17.33 -43.59
C HIS A 130 -39.96 -17.46 -43.51
N GLN A 131 -40.63 -16.77 -42.58
CA GLN A 131 -42.10 -16.81 -42.47
C GLN A 131 -42.80 -15.89 -43.48
N TRP A 132 -42.16 -14.81 -43.90
CA TRP A 132 -42.70 -13.85 -44.88
C TRP A 132 -42.48 -14.29 -46.33
N GLN A 133 -41.69 -15.32 -46.57
CA GLN A 133 -41.55 -15.94 -47.88
C GLN A 133 -42.78 -16.80 -48.20
N ILE A 134 -43.64 -16.30 -49.10
CA ILE A 134 -44.77 -17.07 -49.61
C ILE A 134 -44.20 -18.25 -50.42
N PRO A 135 -44.50 -19.52 -50.07
CA PRO A 135 -43.97 -20.64 -50.81
C PRO A 135 -44.53 -20.63 -52.22
N PHE A 136 -43.66 -20.73 -53.22
CA PHE A 136 -44.04 -20.69 -54.65
C PHE A 136 -45.13 -21.71 -55.01
N MET A 137 -45.23 -22.81 -54.27
CA MET A 137 -46.25 -23.85 -54.43
C MET A 137 -47.68 -23.37 -54.13
N THR A 138 -47.84 -22.28 -53.38
CA THR A 138 -49.15 -21.67 -53.06
C THR A 138 -49.59 -20.59 -54.03
N LEU A 139 -48.75 -20.22 -55.00
CA LEU A 139 -49.10 -19.19 -55.99
C LEU A 139 -50.06 -19.76 -57.04
N GLN A 140 -51.35 -19.39 -56.95
CA GLN A 140 -52.30 -19.59 -58.05
C GLN A 140 -52.26 -18.41 -59.02
N LYS A 141 -52.27 -18.70 -60.32
CA LYS A 141 -52.35 -17.66 -61.36
C LYS A 141 -53.70 -16.94 -61.26
N PRO A 142 -53.72 -15.59 -61.26
CA PRO A 142 -54.98 -14.86 -61.30
C PRO A 142 -55.70 -15.17 -62.61
N LYS A 143 -57.03 -15.39 -62.53
CA LYS A 143 -57.88 -15.55 -63.72
C LYS A 143 -57.97 -14.20 -64.43
N GLU A 144 -57.72 -14.18 -65.74
CA GLU A 144 -57.81 -12.98 -66.56
C GLU A 144 -59.17 -12.30 -66.40
N LYS A 145 -59.16 -10.96 -66.23
CA LYS A 145 -60.38 -10.16 -66.19
C LYS A 145 -60.95 -10.09 -67.60
N VAL A 146 -62.15 -10.64 -67.80
CA VAL A 146 -62.97 -10.31 -68.98
C VAL A 146 -63.35 -8.84 -68.86
N GLN A 147 -62.84 -8.00 -69.76
CA GLN A 147 -63.22 -6.58 -69.88
C GLN A 147 -64.72 -6.47 -70.16
N LYS A 148 -65.50 -6.09 -69.16
CA LYS A 148 -66.84 -5.54 -69.37
C LYS A 148 -66.79 -4.07 -69.04
N ASN A 149 -66.77 -3.25 -70.08
CA ASN A 149 -66.87 -1.80 -69.98
C ASN A 149 -68.31 -1.47 -69.59
N THR A 150 -68.57 -1.20 -68.32
CA THR A 150 -69.76 -0.44 -67.92
C THR A 150 -69.43 0.37 -66.67
N PHE A 151 -69.27 1.66 -66.91
CA PHE A 151 -69.17 2.74 -65.95
C PHE A 151 -70.56 3.00 -65.36
N SER A 152 -70.76 2.74 -64.08
CA SER A 152 -71.66 3.45 -63.17
C SER A 152 -71.57 2.83 -61.78
N ASP A 153 -71.29 3.69 -60.80
CA ASP A 153 -71.67 3.69 -59.39
C ASP A 153 -71.96 2.34 -58.71
N PHE A 154 -71.23 2.05 -57.63
CA PHE A 154 -71.92 1.77 -56.37
C PHE A 154 -71.00 1.99 -55.16
N GLU A 155 -71.46 2.96 -54.39
CA GLU A 155 -71.13 3.32 -53.02
C GLU A 155 -71.44 2.18 -52.05
N TRP A 156 -71.01 2.32 -50.79
CA TRP A 156 -71.24 1.46 -49.62
C TRP A 156 -70.27 0.29 -49.38
N CYS A 157 -69.32 0.52 -48.46
CA CYS A 157 -69.24 -0.32 -47.26
C CYS A 157 -68.62 0.47 -46.10
N SER A 158 -69.43 1.38 -45.55
CA SER A 158 -69.41 1.70 -44.12
C SER A 158 -70.77 1.30 -43.60
N GLN A 159 -70.84 0.17 -42.90
CA GLN A 159 -71.78 -0.07 -41.79
C GLN A 159 -71.50 -1.43 -41.14
N ASP A 160 -70.94 -1.29 -39.93
CA ASP A 160 -71.24 -1.98 -38.67
C ASP A 160 -71.13 -3.50 -38.56
N PHE A 161 -70.36 -3.95 -37.56
CA PHE A 161 -70.96 -4.58 -36.36
C PHE A 161 -69.94 -4.77 -35.21
N TRP A 162 -70.34 -4.24 -34.04
CA TRP A 162 -69.92 -4.45 -32.62
C TRP A 162 -68.47 -4.33 -32.18
#